data_AF-A0A150PVI6-F1
#
_entry.id   AF-A0A150PVI6-F1
#
_cell.length_a   1.000
_cell.length_b   1.000
_cell.length_c   1.000
_cell.angle_alpha   90.00
_cell.angle_beta   90.00
_cell.angle_gamma   90.00
#
_symmetry.space_group_name_H-M   'P 1'
#
loop_
_entity.id
_entity.type
_entity.pdbx_description
1 polymer ?
#
loop_
_entity_poly.entity_id
_entity_poly.type
_entity_poly.pdbx_seq_one_letter_code
_entity_poly.pdbx_strand_id
1 'polypeptide(L)'
;LAKPRKCYVCKAEFRKVHFFYDSMCGPCGDFNHAKRSQTAPLDGRVALVTGARVKIGYQAAIMLLRAGARVIVTTRFPHDASRRFSAERDFAVWGSRLSIYGLDLRHTPSVERLTRHLLHTLDRLDFIINNACQTVRRPPGFYAHLIEAEAAPVDTLPEAARPLLAQYDALRARGALPLIAGGDPSAGLREPALLSQIPGPGDEPLDDVLFPKGRYDADLQQVDLRSMNSWRLTLAEVPTVEMLEVQLVNAVAPFVLNSRLKPLMVRHRTFDKHIVNVSAMEGQFYRRYKTDRHPHTNMAKAALNMMTRTSAPDYAKDGIFMNSVDTGWVTDEDPAALAARKLEEHGFHPPLDIVDGAARICDPIFSGLLTGQHMHGQFLKDYMPTDW
;
A
#
# COMPACT_ATOMS: atom_id res chain seq x y z
N LEU A 1 -10.64 9.60 32.86
CA LEU A 1 -9.29 10.19 33.00
C LEU A 1 -9.33 11.36 33.97
N ALA A 2 -8.34 11.46 34.87
CA ALA A 2 -8.24 12.58 35.81
C ALA A 2 -7.96 13.92 35.11
N LYS A 3 -7.11 13.90 34.07
CA LYS A 3 -6.87 15.02 33.16
C LYS A 3 -7.55 14.77 31.80
N PRO A 4 -8.17 15.78 31.16
CA PRO A 4 -8.72 15.64 29.82
C PRO A 4 -7.61 15.40 28.78
N ARG A 5 -7.93 14.67 27.71
CA ARG A 5 -7.06 14.46 26.54
C ARG A 5 -7.72 15.05 25.29
N LYS A 6 -6.94 15.36 24.25
CA LYS A 6 -7.48 15.78 22.94
C LYS A 6 -7.71 14.57 22.04
N CYS A 7 -8.87 14.49 21.42
CA CYS A 7 -9.23 13.45 20.48
C CYS A 7 -8.29 13.46 19.25
N TYR A 8 -7.82 12.28 18.83
CA TYR A 8 -6.98 12.12 17.65
C TYR A 8 -7.63 12.67 16.37
N VAL A 9 -8.95 12.49 16.21
CA VAL A 9 -9.69 12.92 15.02
C VAL A 9 -10.13 14.38 15.15
N CYS A 10 -11.12 14.67 15.99
CA CYS A 10 -11.76 16.00 16.05
C CYS A 10 -11.03 17.05 16.89
N LYS A 11 -9.94 16.67 17.58
CA LYS A 11 -9.15 17.53 18.49
C LYS A 11 -9.89 18.07 19.72
N ALA A 12 -11.18 17.76 19.90
CA ALA A 12 -11.96 18.11 21.08
C ALA A 12 -11.45 17.40 22.33
N GLU A 13 -11.64 18.03 23.50
CA GLU A 13 -11.29 17.43 24.77
C GLU A 13 -12.27 16.33 25.19
N PHE A 14 -11.75 15.24 25.75
CA PHE A 14 -12.54 14.15 26.30
C PHE A 14 -11.93 13.61 27.60
N ARG A 15 -12.79 13.08 28.47
CA ARG A 15 -12.39 12.46 29.75
C ARG A 15 -12.73 10.97 29.83
N LYS A 16 -13.70 10.50 29.03
CA LYS A 16 -14.11 9.10 28.93
C LYS A 16 -13.43 8.46 27.72
N VAL A 17 -12.59 7.48 27.98
CA VAL A 17 -11.88 6.71 26.96
C VAL A 17 -12.86 5.76 26.25
N HIS A 18 -12.76 5.66 24.93
CA HIS A 18 -13.50 4.67 24.14
C HIS A 18 -12.95 3.26 24.43
N PHE A 19 -13.79 2.22 24.39
CA PHE A 19 -13.38 0.87 24.80
C PHE A 19 -12.24 0.28 23.96
N PHE A 20 -12.15 0.69 22.69
CA PHE A 20 -11.10 0.26 21.74
C PHE A 20 -10.01 1.31 21.52
N TYR A 21 -10.33 2.61 21.56
CA TYR A 21 -9.40 3.68 21.20
C TYR A 21 -9.12 4.55 22.42
N ASP A 22 -7.88 4.55 22.88
CA ASP A 22 -7.43 5.33 24.05
C ASP A 22 -7.14 6.81 23.73
N SER A 23 -7.09 7.13 22.43
CA SER A 23 -6.76 8.43 21.86
C SER A 23 -7.96 9.15 21.22
N MET A 24 -9.17 8.57 21.23
CA MET A 24 -10.37 9.15 20.63
C MET A 24 -11.48 9.42 21.66
N CYS A 25 -12.28 10.47 21.43
CA CYS A 25 -13.54 10.64 22.14
C CYS A 25 -14.56 9.57 21.70
N GLY A 26 -15.63 9.38 22.50
CA GLY A 26 -16.68 8.39 22.22
C GLY A 26 -17.19 8.42 20.78
N PRO A 27 -17.76 9.53 20.28
CA PRO A 27 -18.32 9.61 18.92
C PRO A 27 -17.31 9.30 17.81
N CYS A 28 -16.08 9.80 17.90
CA CYS A 28 -15.04 9.50 16.92
C CYS A 28 -14.61 8.04 16.99
N GLY A 29 -14.51 7.48 18.19
CA GLY A 29 -14.18 6.08 18.41
C GLY A 29 -15.25 5.14 17.86
N ASP A 30 -16.53 5.41 18.14
CA ASP A 30 -17.66 4.62 17.64
C ASP A 30 -17.70 4.62 16.10
N PHE A 31 -17.53 5.81 15.49
CA PHE A 31 -17.49 5.95 14.03
C PHE A 31 -16.31 5.19 13.40
N ASN A 32 -15.10 5.36 13.93
CA ASN A 32 -13.91 4.67 13.42
C ASN A 32 -14.03 3.16 13.59
N HIS A 33 -14.54 2.71 14.74
CA HIS A 33 -14.71 1.29 15.02
C HIS A 33 -15.71 0.65 14.05
N ALA A 34 -16.82 1.34 13.74
CA ALA A 34 -17.79 0.87 12.75
C ALA A 34 -17.18 0.80 11.32
N LYS A 35 -16.31 1.76 10.96
CA LYS A 35 -15.63 1.77 9.65
C LYS A 35 -14.70 0.58 9.42
N ARG A 36 -14.12 0.00 10.48
CA ARG A 36 -13.25 -1.20 10.40
C ARG A 36 -13.92 -2.38 9.69
N SER A 37 -15.24 -2.51 9.83
CA SER A 37 -16.05 -3.57 9.22
C SER A 37 -16.95 -3.08 8.10
N GLN A 38 -16.70 -1.89 7.55
CA GLN A 38 -17.50 -1.35 6.45
C GLN A 38 -17.41 -2.25 5.22
N THR A 39 -18.55 -2.44 4.56
CA THR A 39 -18.67 -3.22 3.32
C THR A 39 -19.75 -2.63 2.42
N ALA A 40 -19.73 -3.00 1.14
CA ALA A 40 -20.78 -2.74 0.15
C ALA A 40 -20.79 -3.91 -0.84
N PRO A 41 -21.92 -4.21 -1.52
CA PRO A 41 -21.95 -5.29 -2.52
C PRO A 41 -21.04 -4.96 -3.72
N LEU A 42 -20.00 -5.77 -3.93
CA LEU A 42 -19.02 -5.62 -5.02
C LEU A 42 -19.03 -6.79 -6.01
N ASP A 43 -20.09 -7.59 -6.05
CA ASP A 43 -20.22 -8.71 -6.99
C ASP A 43 -20.06 -8.25 -8.44
N GLY A 44 -19.23 -8.97 -9.20
CA GLY A 44 -18.94 -8.64 -10.60
C GLY A 44 -18.06 -7.38 -10.80
N ARG A 45 -17.50 -6.83 -9.71
CA ARG A 45 -16.54 -5.71 -9.75
C ARG A 45 -15.10 -6.21 -9.70
N VAL A 46 -14.20 -5.43 -10.29
CA VAL A 46 -12.78 -5.79 -10.38
C VAL A 46 -11.92 -4.68 -9.76
N ALA A 47 -11.05 -5.06 -8.83
CA ALA A 47 -10.13 -4.17 -8.14
C ALA A 47 -8.66 -4.56 -8.37
N LEU A 48 -7.79 -3.55 -8.49
CA LEU A 48 -6.33 -3.70 -8.43
C LEU A 48 -5.81 -3.07 -7.13
N VAL A 49 -5.06 -3.83 -6.32
CA VAL A 49 -4.43 -3.33 -5.09
C VAL A 49 -2.93 -3.56 -5.13
N THR A 50 -2.14 -2.49 -5.04
CA THR A 50 -0.67 -2.60 -5.03
C THR A 50 -0.12 -2.77 -3.61
N GLY A 51 0.96 -3.54 -3.46
CA GLY A 51 1.62 -3.74 -2.16
C GLY A 51 0.77 -4.52 -1.17
N ALA A 52 0.05 -5.54 -1.63
CA ALA A 52 -0.97 -6.23 -0.83
C ALA A 52 -0.49 -7.50 -0.11
N ARG A 53 0.82 -7.72 0.02
CA ARG A 53 1.36 -8.90 0.71
C ARG A 53 1.14 -8.85 2.21
N VAL A 54 1.29 -7.68 2.82
CA VAL A 54 1.25 -7.46 4.27
C VAL A 54 0.59 -6.12 4.61
N LYS A 55 0.32 -5.90 5.90
CA LYS A 55 -0.17 -4.63 6.46
C LYS A 55 -1.45 -4.14 5.78
N ILE A 56 -1.55 -2.82 5.55
CA ILE A 56 -2.75 -2.13 5.05
C ILE A 56 -3.23 -2.69 3.71
N GLY A 57 -2.32 -2.93 2.76
CA GLY A 57 -2.69 -3.45 1.44
C GLY A 57 -3.31 -4.84 1.50
N TYR A 58 -2.78 -5.71 2.35
CA TYR A 58 -3.34 -7.05 2.59
C TYR A 58 -4.76 -6.95 3.15
N GLN A 59 -4.95 -6.15 4.20
CA GLN A 59 -6.26 -5.96 4.83
C GLN A 59 -7.27 -5.31 3.86
N ALA A 60 -6.85 -4.34 3.05
CA ALA A 60 -7.71 -3.72 2.04
C ALA A 60 -8.15 -4.72 0.96
N ALA A 61 -7.24 -5.59 0.50
CA ALA A 61 -7.59 -6.65 -0.44
C ALA A 61 -8.61 -7.63 0.17
N ILE A 62 -8.43 -8.03 1.44
CA ILE A 62 -9.38 -8.87 2.17
C ILE A 62 -10.76 -8.21 2.29
N MET A 63 -10.84 -6.92 2.61
CA MET A 63 -12.11 -6.19 2.68
C MET A 63 -12.85 -6.24 1.33
N LEU A 64 -12.15 -5.97 0.22
CA LEU A 64 -12.74 -6.00 -1.12
C LEU A 64 -13.17 -7.43 -1.55
N LEU A 65 -12.37 -8.45 -1.21
CA LEU A 65 -12.70 -9.86 -1.47
C LEU A 65 -13.94 -10.29 -0.68
N ARG A 66 -14.02 -9.99 0.61
CA ARG A 66 -15.18 -10.28 1.47
C ARG A 66 -16.44 -9.52 1.03
N ALA A 67 -16.26 -8.37 0.37
CA ALA A 67 -17.35 -7.58 -0.21
C ALA A 67 -17.85 -8.09 -1.58
N GLY A 68 -17.20 -9.09 -2.20
CA GLY A 68 -17.65 -9.71 -3.46
C GLY A 68 -16.80 -9.38 -4.71
N ALA A 69 -15.80 -8.50 -4.60
CA ALA A 69 -14.98 -8.10 -5.75
C ALA A 69 -14.02 -9.22 -6.22
N ARG A 70 -13.74 -9.27 -7.52
CA ARG A 70 -12.51 -9.88 -8.04
C ARG A 70 -11.34 -8.95 -7.73
N VAL A 71 -10.29 -9.47 -7.09
CA VAL A 71 -9.15 -8.65 -6.67
C VAL A 71 -7.87 -9.17 -7.31
N ILE A 72 -7.20 -8.28 -8.02
CA ILE A 72 -5.83 -8.46 -8.49
C ILE A 72 -4.92 -7.75 -7.48
N VAL A 73 -3.97 -8.47 -6.93
CA VAL A 73 -2.97 -7.88 -6.02
C VAL A 73 -1.58 -7.92 -6.63
N THR A 74 -0.77 -6.90 -6.33
CA THR A 74 0.65 -6.88 -6.70
C THR A 74 1.56 -6.83 -5.49
N THR A 75 2.73 -7.47 -5.59
CA THR A 75 3.75 -7.53 -4.54
C THR A 75 5.10 -7.90 -5.13
N ARG A 76 6.21 -7.55 -4.44
CA ARG A 76 7.53 -8.08 -4.78
C ARG A 76 7.70 -9.57 -4.47
N PHE A 77 6.93 -10.08 -3.51
CA PHE A 77 7.05 -11.44 -2.97
C PHE A 77 5.71 -12.19 -3.15
N PRO A 78 5.41 -12.69 -4.37
CA PRO A 78 4.15 -13.35 -4.70
C PRO A 78 3.95 -14.70 -4.00
N HIS A 79 5.00 -15.48 -3.73
CA HIS A 79 4.84 -16.78 -3.05
C HIS A 79 4.41 -16.59 -1.59
N ASP A 80 5.05 -15.68 -0.86
CA ASP A 80 4.68 -15.32 0.52
C ASP A 80 3.24 -14.76 0.57
N ALA A 81 2.87 -13.89 -0.37
CA ALA A 81 1.50 -13.40 -0.48
C ALA A 81 0.49 -14.54 -0.69
N SER A 82 0.78 -15.49 -1.59
CA SER A 82 -0.11 -16.61 -1.88
C SER A 82 -0.35 -17.49 -0.64
N ARG A 83 0.70 -17.77 0.14
CA ARG A 83 0.59 -18.50 1.41
C ARG A 83 -0.32 -17.76 2.40
N ARG A 84 -0.07 -16.46 2.60
CA ARG A 84 -0.84 -15.62 3.53
C ARG A 84 -2.32 -15.54 3.18
N PHE A 85 -2.66 -15.32 1.90
CA PHE A 85 -4.06 -15.28 1.48
C PHE A 85 -4.72 -16.66 1.59
N SER A 86 -4.04 -17.74 1.19
CA SER A 86 -4.59 -19.10 1.27
C SER A 86 -4.81 -19.61 2.70
N ALA A 87 -4.16 -18.98 3.69
CA ALA A 87 -4.28 -19.32 5.11
C ALA A 87 -5.45 -18.62 5.82
N GLU A 88 -6.15 -17.70 5.15
CA GLU A 88 -7.33 -17.05 5.72
C GLU A 88 -8.47 -18.04 5.93
N ARG A 89 -9.18 -17.90 7.06
CA ARG A 89 -10.21 -18.87 7.50
C ARG A 89 -11.36 -19.01 6.50
N ASP A 90 -11.67 -17.94 5.78
CA ASP A 90 -12.74 -17.85 4.80
C ASP A 90 -12.22 -17.87 3.36
N PHE A 91 -10.97 -18.27 3.12
CA PHE A 91 -10.36 -18.34 1.78
C PHE A 91 -11.21 -19.12 0.78
N ALA A 92 -11.85 -20.23 1.20
CA ALA A 92 -12.71 -21.03 0.33
C ALA A 92 -13.90 -20.24 -0.27
N VAL A 93 -14.32 -19.14 0.37
CA VAL A 93 -15.46 -18.31 -0.07
C VAL A 93 -15.07 -17.35 -1.20
N TRP A 94 -13.84 -16.82 -1.17
CA TRP A 94 -13.42 -15.72 -2.06
C TRP A 94 -12.13 -16.00 -2.83
N GLY A 95 -11.39 -17.07 -2.54
CA GLY A 95 -10.07 -17.38 -3.09
C GLY A 95 -10.06 -17.50 -4.61
N SER A 96 -11.15 -18.00 -5.21
CA SER A 96 -11.33 -18.09 -6.66
C SER A 96 -11.39 -16.72 -7.36
N ARG A 97 -11.64 -15.65 -6.61
CA ARG A 97 -11.70 -14.26 -7.08
C ARG A 97 -10.39 -13.49 -6.89
N LEU A 98 -9.36 -14.11 -6.32
CA LEU A 98 -8.04 -13.50 -6.11
C LEU A 98 -7.05 -13.92 -7.19
N SER A 99 -6.22 -12.98 -7.66
CA SER A 99 -5.06 -13.26 -8.50
C SER A 99 -3.87 -12.43 -8.03
N ILE A 100 -2.70 -13.05 -7.92
CA ILE A 100 -1.48 -12.43 -7.38
C ILE A 100 -0.46 -12.28 -8.49
N TYR A 101 0.08 -11.07 -8.66
CA TYR A 101 1.14 -10.77 -9.61
C TYR A 101 2.40 -10.29 -8.88
N GLY A 102 3.51 -10.95 -9.15
CA GLY A 102 4.83 -10.44 -8.77
C GLY A 102 5.19 -9.19 -9.56
N LEU A 103 5.51 -8.09 -8.87
CA LEU A 103 5.89 -6.82 -9.49
C LEU A 103 6.77 -5.97 -8.55
N ASP A 104 7.97 -5.61 -9.01
CA ASP A 104 8.76 -4.53 -8.40
C ASP A 104 8.43 -3.19 -9.06
N LEU A 105 7.82 -2.27 -8.30
CA LEU A 105 7.42 -0.95 -8.79
C LEU A 105 8.59 -0.02 -9.08
N ARG A 106 9.82 -0.35 -8.65
CA ARG A 106 11.03 0.37 -9.07
C ARG A 106 11.37 0.12 -10.53
N HIS A 107 10.80 -0.92 -11.15
CA HIS A 107 11.06 -1.27 -12.54
C HIS A 107 9.90 -0.85 -13.45
N THR A 108 9.90 0.43 -13.87
CA THR A 108 8.85 1.03 -14.71
C THR A 108 8.47 0.22 -15.96
N PRO A 109 9.41 -0.38 -16.73
CA PRO A 109 9.04 -1.22 -17.88
C PRO A 109 8.17 -2.43 -17.52
N SER A 110 8.37 -2.98 -16.32
CA SER A 110 7.55 -4.08 -15.79
C SER A 110 6.15 -3.61 -15.37
N VAL A 111 6.02 -2.40 -14.83
CA VAL A 111 4.72 -1.78 -14.55
C VAL A 111 3.93 -1.58 -15.85
N GLU A 112 4.55 -1.00 -16.89
CA GLU A 112 3.96 -0.83 -18.23
C GLU A 112 3.61 -2.17 -18.90
N ARG A 113 4.38 -3.22 -18.66
CA ARG A 113 4.07 -4.57 -19.17
C ARG A 113 2.87 -5.18 -18.45
N LEU A 114 2.76 -5.01 -17.13
CA LEU A 114 1.58 -5.47 -16.39
C LEU A 114 0.32 -4.73 -16.87
N THR A 115 0.37 -3.41 -17.05
CA THR A 115 -0.80 -2.65 -17.51
C THR A 115 -1.29 -3.11 -18.88
N ARG A 116 -0.38 -3.37 -19.83
CA ARG A 116 -0.70 -3.98 -21.13
C ARG A 116 -1.32 -5.36 -20.99
N HIS A 117 -0.76 -6.21 -20.12
CA HIS A 117 -1.32 -7.54 -19.86
C HIS A 117 -2.76 -7.45 -19.31
N LEU A 118 -3.00 -6.59 -18.33
CA LEU A 118 -4.34 -6.40 -17.74
C LEU A 118 -5.33 -5.83 -18.78
N LEU A 119 -4.89 -4.88 -19.61
CA LEU A 119 -5.70 -4.37 -20.73
C LEU A 119 -6.14 -5.47 -21.70
N HIS A 120 -5.28 -6.46 -21.96
CA HIS A 120 -5.58 -7.55 -22.89
C HIS A 120 -6.39 -8.70 -22.26
N THR A 121 -6.29 -8.90 -20.95
CA THR A 121 -6.83 -10.10 -20.28
C THR A 121 -8.04 -9.84 -19.40
N LEU A 122 -8.29 -8.59 -19.02
CA LEU A 122 -9.47 -8.20 -18.25
C LEU A 122 -10.43 -7.44 -19.15
N ASP A 123 -11.72 -7.72 -19.00
CA ASP A 123 -12.79 -6.95 -19.66
C ASP A 123 -13.17 -5.70 -18.86
N ARG A 124 -12.93 -5.72 -17.55
CA ARG A 124 -13.37 -4.69 -16.60
C ARG A 124 -12.29 -4.39 -15.56
N LEU A 125 -12.20 -3.12 -15.17
CA LEU A 125 -11.56 -2.62 -13.96
C LEU A 125 -12.42 -1.49 -13.38
N ASP A 126 -12.73 -1.56 -12.08
CA ASP A 126 -13.59 -0.59 -11.41
C ASP A 126 -12.85 0.19 -10.35
N PHE A 127 -11.91 -0.47 -9.66
CA PHE A 127 -11.18 0.14 -8.55
C PHE A 127 -9.67 -0.03 -8.69
N ILE A 128 -8.91 1.03 -8.42
CA ILE A 128 -7.46 0.97 -8.25
C ILE A 128 -7.12 1.52 -6.88
N ILE A 129 -6.42 0.75 -6.06
CA ILE A 129 -5.83 1.19 -4.80
C ILE A 129 -4.31 1.16 -4.95
N ASN A 130 -3.72 2.33 -5.18
CA ASN A 130 -2.29 2.54 -5.19
C ASN A 130 -1.78 2.63 -3.74
N ASN A 131 -1.69 1.47 -3.08
CA ASN A 131 -1.28 1.35 -1.67
C ASN A 131 0.23 1.18 -1.49
N ALA A 132 0.91 0.51 -2.43
CA ALA A 132 2.35 0.29 -2.33
C ALA A 132 3.09 1.61 -2.08
N CYS A 133 3.89 1.63 -1.02
CA CYS A 133 4.59 2.81 -0.57
C CYS A 133 5.94 2.42 0.03
N GLN A 134 6.96 3.24 -0.22
CA GLN A 134 8.25 3.22 0.44
C GLN A 134 8.44 4.57 1.15
N THR A 135 8.46 4.56 2.48
CA THR A 135 8.78 5.72 3.34
C THR A 135 10.21 5.65 3.85
N VAL A 136 10.69 4.42 4.10
CA VAL A 136 12.04 4.09 4.51
C VAL A 136 12.56 2.96 3.62
N ARG A 137 13.74 3.11 3.04
CA ARG A 137 14.41 2.04 2.31
C ARG A 137 14.89 0.95 3.27
N ARG A 138 14.48 -0.28 2.97
CA ARG A 138 14.97 -1.49 3.64
C ARG A 138 16.01 -2.13 2.73
N PRO A 139 17.24 -2.38 3.22
CA PRO A 139 18.31 -2.96 2.41
C PRO A 139 17.96 -4.42 2.03
N PRO A 140 18.65 -5.01 1.04
CA PRO A 140 18.44 -6.41 0.66
C PRO A 140 18.42 -7.37 1.86
N GLY A 141 19.31 -7.16 2.84
CA GLY A 141 19.38 -8.04 4.00
C GLY A 141 18.09 -8.18 4.81
N PHE A 142 17.23 -7.15 4.79
CA PHE A 142 15.93 -7.18 5.45
C PHE A 142 14.99 -8.25 4.87
N TYR A 143 15.08 -8.54 3.58
CA TYR A 143 14.18 -9.48 2.90
C TYR A 143 14.80 -10.84 2.62
N ALA A 144 16.07 -11.07 3.01
CA ALA A 144 16.81 -12.30 2.71
C ALA A 144 16.05 -13.58 3.11
N HIS A 145 15.34 -13.55 4.25
CA HIS A 145 14.53 -14.66 4.76
C HIS A 145 13.38 -15.09 3.85
N LEU A 146 12.97 -14.26 2.88
CA LEU A 146 11.88 -14.58 1.95
C LEU A 146 12.40 -15.19 0.64
N ILE A 147 13.68 -14.97 0.31
CA ILE A 147 14.20 -15.20 -1.04
C ILE A 147 14.22 -16.67 -1.41
N GLU A 148 14.60 -17.55 -0.47
CA GLU A 148 14.58 -18.98 -0.70
C GLU A 148 13.18 -19.49 -1.07
N ALA A 149 12.15 -19.05 -0.33
CA ALA A 149 10.76 -19.43 -0.58
C ALA A 149 10.19 -18.86 -1.89
N GLU A 150 10.63 -17.67 -2.29
CA GLU A 150 10.23 -17.02 -3.55
C GLU A 150 10.91 -17.65 -4.78
N ALA A 151 12.13 -18.16 -4.61
CA ALA A 151 12.86 -18.87 -5.67
C ALA A 151 12.43 -20.34 -5.82
N ALA A 152 11.79 -20.91 -4.79
CA ALA A 152 11.30 -22.29 -4.81
C ALA A 152 10.23 -22.50 -5.89
N PRO A 153 10.14 -23.69 -6.53
CA PRO A 153 9.10 -24.01 -7.49
C PRO A 153 7.67 -23.89 -6.91
N VAL A 154 6.67 -23.54 -7.74
CA VAL A 154 5.27 -23.28 -7.31
C VAL A 154 4.58 -24.52 -6.71
N ASP A 155 4.98 -25.72 -7.09
CA ASP A 155 4.48 -26.98 -6.52
C ASP A 155 4.90 -27.17 -5.04
N THR A 156 5.92 -26.45 -4.55
CA THR A 156 6.27 -26.42 -3.12
C THR A 156 5.28 -25.61 -2.28
N LEU A 157 4.39 -24.83 -2.90
CA LEU A 157 3.35 -24.08 -2.20
C LEU A 157 2.18 -24.98 -1.80
N PRO A 158 1.42 -24.62 -0.74
CA PRO A 158 0.15 -25.28 -0.41
C PRO A 158 -0.77 -25.32 -1.63
N GLU A 159 -1.51 -26.42 -1.81
CA GLU A 159 -2.35 -26.64 -2.99
C GLU A 159 -3.33 -25.48 -3.24
N ALA A 160 -3.93 -24.95 -2.18
CA ALA A 160 -4.84 -23.79 -2.22
C ALA A 160 -4.18 -22.49 -2.72
N ALA A 161 -2.85 -22.34 -2.56
CA ALA A 161 -2.12 -21.14 -2.94
C ALA A 161 -1.72 -21.13 -4.43
N ARG A 162 -1.49 -22.30 -5.03
CA ARG A 162 -0.96 -22.44 -6.40
C ARG A 162 -1.84 -21.74 -7.47
N PRO A 163 -3.19 -21.89 -7.45
CA PRO A 163 -4.04 -21.25 -8.45
C PRO A 163 -3.96 -19.71 -8.44
N LEU A 164 -3.61 -19.10 -7.30
CA LEU A 164 -3.50 -17.65 -7.16
C LEU A 164 -2.40 -17.05 -8.05
N LEU A 165 -1.39 -17.85 -8.41
CA LEU A 165 -0.23 -17.45 -9.20
C LEU A 165 -0.33 -17.86 -10.67
N ALA A 166 -1.32 -18.66 -11.06
CA ALA A 166 -1.41 -19.25 -12.40
C ALA A 166 -1.37 -18.19 -13.54
N GLN A 167 -2.08 -17.07 -13.38
CA GLN A 167 -2.06 -15.98 -14.37
C GLN A 167 -0.71 -15.26 -14.42
N TYR A 168 -0.04 -15.13 -13.28
CA TYR A 168 1.28 -14.52 -13.17
C TYR A 168 2.36 -15.41 -13.80
N ASP A 169 2.35 -16.71 -13.54
CA ASP A 169 3.27 -17.65 -14.16
C ASP A 169 3.10 -17.71 -15.68
N ALA A 170 1.86 -17.66 -16.17
CA ALA A 170 1.59 -17.54 -17.60
C ALA A 170 2.17 -16.24 -18.19
N LEU A 171 2.08 -15.11 -17.48
CA LEU A 171 2.67 -13.83 -17.90
C LEU A 171 4.21 -13.89 -17.93
N ARG A 172 4.83 -14.53 -16.93
CA ARG A 172 6.29 -14.74 -16.87
C ARG A 172 6.78 -15.63 -18.01
N ALA A 173 6.09 -16.75 -18.25
CA ALA A 173 6.45 -17.71 -19.29
C ALA A 173 6.39 -17.09 -20.70
N ARG A 174 5.42 -16.22 -20.97
CA ARG A 174 5.32 -15.45 -22.22
C ARG A 174 6.42 -14.40 -22.41
N GLY A 175 7.31 -14.21 -21.42
CA GLY A 175 8.37 -13.19 -21.40
C GLY A 175 9.69 -13.55 -22.05
N ALA A 176 9.81 -14.69 -22.72
CA ALA A 176 11.00 -15.03 -23.49
C ALA A 176 10.95 -14.45 -24.92
N LEU A 177 11.22 -13.15 -25.10
CA LEU A 177 11.53 -12.50 -26.41
C LEU A 177 12.48 -11.30 -26.20
N PRO A 178 13.32 -10.92 -27.19
CA PRO A 178 14.72 -10.51 -26.96
C PRO A 178 14.92 -9.09 -26.41
N LEU A 179 16.06 -8.99 -25.71
CA LEU A 179 16.69 -7.79 -25.17
C LEU A 179 16.74 -6.67 -26.23
N ILE A 180 15.96 -5.60 -26.05
CA ILE A 180 16.26 -4.33 -26.72
C ILE A 180 17.30 -3.65 -25.84
N ALA A 181 18.47 -3.39 -26.42
CA ALA A 181 19.71 -2.91 -25.79
C ALA A 181 19.49 -2.05 -24.53
N GLY A 182 19.81 -2.62 -23.36
CA GLY A 182 19.75 -1.96 -22.05
C GLY A 182 18.86 -2.67 -21.02
N GLY A 183 19.22 -3.88 -20.60
CA GLY A 183 18.56 -4.63 -19.52
C GLY A 183 17.30 -5.40 -19.94
N ASP A 184 16.92 -6.45 -19.19
CA ASP A 184 15.68 -7.20 -19.43
C ASP A 184 14.46 -6.35 -19.03
N PRO A 185 13.62 -5.90 -19.98
CA PRO A 185 12.44 -5.06 -19.68
C PRO A 185 11.37 -5.79 -18.85
N SER A 186 11.53 -7.08 -18.62
CA SER A 186 10.65 -7.93 -17.83
C SER A 186 11.25 -8.38 -16.50
N ALA A 187 12.45 -7.95 -16.13
CA ALA A 187 13.12 -8.37 -14.89
C ALA A 187 12.22 -8.18 -13.65
N GLY A 188 11.59 -7.02 -13.52
CA GLY A 188 10.67 -6.70 -12.42
C GLY A 188 9.35 -7.46 -12.41
N LEU A 189 9.04 -8.25 -13.45
CA LEU A 189 7.94 -9.21 -13.48
C LEU A 189 8.45 -10.65 -13.35
N ARG A 190 9.60 -11.00 -13.93
CA ARG A 190 10.13 -12.36 -13.92
C ARG A 190 10.63 -12.77 -12.55
N GLU A 191 11.38 -11.89 -11.90
CA GLU A 191 12.01 -12.16 -10.61
C GLU A 191 11.97 -10.92 -9.69
N PRO A 192 10.77 -10.42 -9.37
CA PRO A 192 10.61 -9.20 -8.57
C PRO A 192 11.27 -9.31 -7.19
N ALA A 193 11.22 -10.49 -6.57
CA ALA A 193 11.88 -10.74 -5.29
C ALA A 193 13.39 -10.59 -5.42
N LEU A 194 14.04 -11.25 -6.40
CA LEU A 194 15.49 -11.19 -6.60
C LEU A 194 15.97 -9.82 -7.08
N LEU A 195 15.26 -9.21 -8.04
CA LEU A 195 15.52 -7.83 -8.45
C LEU A 195 15.52 -6.90 -7.24
N SER A 196 14.64 -7.18 -6.27
CA SER A 196 14.56 -6.33 -5.10
C SER A 196 15.74 -6.42 -4.14
N GLN A 197 16.59 -7.44 -4.31
CA GLN A 197 17.78 -7.69 -3.49
C GLN A 197 19.06 -7.16 -4.12
N ILE A 198 19.02 -6.54 -5.31
CA ILE A 198 20.23 -5.97 -5.91
C ILE A 198 20.73 -4.84 -4.99
N PRO A 199 21.97 -4.94 -4.45
CA PRO A 199 22.53 -3.90 -3.61
C PRO A 199 22.66 -2.59 -4.38
N GLY A 200 22.24 -1.50 -3.76
CA GLY A 200 22.43 -0.15 -4.25
C GLY A 200 23.68 0.51 -3.65
N PRO A 201 24.21 1.58 -4.26
CA PRO A 201 25.20 2.43 -3.64
C PRO A 201 24.79 2.86 -2.22
N GLY A 202 25.64 2.55 -1.23
CA GLY A 202 25.40 2.86 0.18
C GLY A 202 24.64 1.79 0.97
N ASP A 203 24.33 0.63 0.37
CA ASP A 203 23.90 -0.52 1.15
C ASP A 203 25.04 -1.09 1.98
N GLU A 204 24.86 -1.07 3.30
CA GLU A 204 25.66 -1.86 4.22
C GLU A 204 25.46 -3.37 3.92
N PRO A 205 26.51 -4.20 4.06
CA PRO A 205 26.38 -5.64 3.95
C PRO A 205 25.30 -6.19 4.91
N LEU A 206 24.83 -7.40 4.61
CA LEU A 206 24.01 -8.19 5.52
C LEU A 206 24.72 -8.32 6.88
N ASP A 207 24.18 -7.65 7.89
CA ASP A 207 24.66 -7.71 9.27
C ASP A 207 23.60 -8.43 10.13
N ASP A 208 23.94 -9.63 10.60
CA ASP A 208 23.09 -10.45 11.48
C ASP A 208 22.85 -9.76 12.85
N VAL A 209 23.64 -8.74 13.21
CA VAL A 209 23.41 -7.90 14.40
C VAL A 209 22.26 -6.91 14.15
N LEU A 210 22.25 -6.25 12.99
CA LEU A 210 21.23 -5.27 12.62
C LEU A 210 19.93 -5.92 12.16
N PHE A 211 20.02 -7.12 11.57
CA PHE A 211 18.91 -7.92 11.06
C PHE A 211 18.97 -9.35 11.63
N PRO A 212 18.63 -9.55 12.92
CA PRO A 212 18.77 -10.84 13.58
C PRO A 212 17.92 -11.93 12.94
N LYS A 213 18.58 -12.98 12.43
CA LYS A 213 17.94 -14.15 11.80
C LYS A 213 16.89 -14.78 12.73
N GLY A 214 15.75 -15.15 12.16
CA GLY A 214 14.65 -15.80 12.88
C GLY A 214 13.85 -14.88 13.80
N ARG A 215 14.16 -13.57 13.85
CA ARG A 215 13.43 -12.60 14.66
C ARG A 215 12.58 -11.70 13.76
N TYR A 216 11.27 -11.85 13.89
CA TYR A 216 10.29 -11.15 13.06
C TYR A 216 9.29 -10.33 13.88
N ASP A 217 8.72 -9.30 13.27
CA ASP A 217 7.61 -8.52 13.82
C ASP A 217 6.26 -9.25 13.67
N ALA A 218 5.17 -8.61 14.11
CA ALA A 218 3.83 -9.18 14.06
C ALA A 218 3.33 -9.45 12.63
N ASP A 219 3.91 -8.78 11.61
CA ASP A 219 3.61 -8.99 10.20
C ASP A 219 4.57 -10.02 9.54
N LEU A 220 5.39 -10.69 10.35
CA LEU A 220 6.47 -11.58 9.93
C LEU A 220 7.48 -10.88 9.01
N GLN A 221 7.78 -9.61 9.29
CA GLN A 221 8.90 -8.88 8.67
C GLN A 221 10.14 -8.99 9.56
N GLN A 222 11.32 -8.96 8.93
CA GLN A 222 12.58 -8.92 9.65
C GLN A 222 12.61 -7.73 10.62
N VAL A 223 13.05 -7.96 11.85
CA VAL A 223 13.30 -6.84 12.78
C VAL A 223 14.50 -6.05 12.29
N ASP A 224 14.35 -4.72 12.25
CA ASP A 224 15.39 -3.75 11.85
C ASP A 224 15.88 -2.99 13.09
N LEU A 225 17.11 -3.28 13.52
CA LEU A 225 17.72 -2.71 14.73
C LEU A 225 18.62 -1.50 14.44
N ARG A 226 18.63 -0.99 13.20
CA ARG A 226 19.41 0.20 12.86
C ARG A 226 19.00 1.38 13.73
N SER A 227 20.00 2.10 14.25
CA SER A 227 19.81 3.30 15.07
C SER A 227 19.42 4.54 14.26
N MET A 228 19.60 4.50 12.94
CA MET A 228 19.27 5.56 12.00
C MET A 228 18.60 4.98 10.76
N ASN A 229 17.61 5.68 10.23
CA ASN A 229 17.00 5.38 8.94
C ASN A 229 16.61 6.69 8.23
N SER A 230 16.20 6.59 6.97
CA SER A 230 15.89 7.74 6.11
C SER A 230 14.72 8.60 6.57
N TRP A 231 13.88 8.11 7.49
CA TRP A 231 12.84 8.91 8.15
C TRP A 231 13.41 10.11 8.92
N ARG A 232 14.66 9.96 9.40
CA ARG A 232 15.37 10.92 10.26
C ARG A 232 16.42 11.74 9.52
N LEU A 233 16.63 11.50 8.22
CA LEU A 233 17.68 12.18 7.44
C LEU A 233 17.22 13.54 6.91
N THR A 234 18.11 14.54 6.93
CA THR A 234 17.97 15.83 6.24
C THR A 234 18.18 15.69 4.73
N LEU A 235 17.92 16.76 3.98
CA LEU A 235 18.11 16.80 2.53
C LEU A 235 19.50 16.34 2.05
N ALA A 236 20.57 16.80 2.71
CA ALA A 236 21.94 16.48 2.32
C ALA A 236 22.35 15.04 2.66
N GLU A 237 21.60 14.38 3.55
CA GLU A 237 21.90 13.03 4.05
C GLU A 237 21.15 11.93 3.29
N VAL A 238 20.08 12.26 2.56
CA VAL A 238 19.29 11.26 1.83
C VAL A 238 20.07 10.73 0.62
N PRO A 239 20.31 9.40 0.51
CA PRO A 239 20.97 8.84 -0.67
C PRO A 239 20.14 9.05 -1.94
N THR A 240 20.80 9.43 -3.04
CA THR A 240 20.14 9.65 -4.34
C THR A 240 19.36 8.42 -4.81
N VAL A 241 19.91 7.22 -4.57
CA VAL A 241 19.28 5.96 -4.96
C VAL A 241 17.95 5.78 -4.23
N GLU A 242 17.94 5.99 -2.91
CA GLU A 242 16.71 5.91 -2.12
C GLU A 242 15.68 6.94 -2.56
N MET A 243 16.11 8.18 -2.82
CA MET A 243 15.22 9.22 -3.33
C MET A 243 14.55 8.79 -4.64
N LEU A 244 15.31 8.25 -5.60
CA LEU A 244 14.78 7.77 -6.87
C LEU A 244 13.81 6.60 -6.69
N GLU A 245 14.16 5.62 -5.85
CA GLU A 245 13.28 4.49 -5.55
C GLU A 245 11.95 4.94 -4.93
N VAL A 246 12.00 5.87 -3.97
CA VAL A 246 10.81 6.42 -3.33
C VAL A 246 9.92 7.16 -4.33
N GLN A 247 10.50 7.91 -5.27
CA GLN A 247 9.74 8.54 -6.36
C GLN A 247 9.12 7.49 -7.30
N LEU A 248 9.88 6.46 -7.67
CA LEU A 248 9.43 5.38 -8.55
C LEU A 248 8.21 4.65 -7.95
N VAL A 249 8.31 4.26 -6.68
CA VAL A 249 7.26 3.51 -5.99
C VAL A 249 6.05 4.40 -5.67
N ASN A 250 6.27 5.58 -5.11
CA ASN A 250 5.18 6.36 -4.52
C ASN A 250 4.47 7.29 -5.50
N ALA A 251 5.10 7.68 -6.61
CA ALA A 251 4.54 8.65 -7.56
C ALA A 251 4.52 8.14 -9.00
N VAL A 252 5.64 7.63 -9.52
CA VAL A 252 5.75 7.22 -10.93
C VAL A 252 4.91 5.97 -11.21
N ALA A 253 4.98 4.93 -10.37
CA ALA A 253 4.18 3.74 -10.55
C ALA A 253 2.65 4.02 -10.49
N PRO A 254 2.12 4.76 -9.50
CA PRO A 254 0.73 5.23 -9.52
C PRO A 254 0.37 6.01 -10.78
N PHE A 255 1.26 6.89 -11.27
CA PHE A 255 1.05 7.61 -12.53
C PHE A 255 0.87 6.66 -13.72
N VAL A 256 1.77 5.69 -13.88
CA VAL A 256 1.70 4.69 -14.96
C VAL A 256 0.43 3.87 -14.84
N LEU A 257 0.09 3.37 -13.65
CA LEU A 257 -1.11 2.55 -13.42
C LEU A 257 -2.38 3.35 -13.76
N ASN A 258 -2.53 4.56 -13.23
CA ASN A 258 -3.70 5.40 -13.46
C ASN A 258 -3.84 5.75 -14.95
N SER A 259 -2.75 6.22 -15.57
CA SER A 259 -2.73 6.63 -16.98
C SER A 259 -3.03 5.47 -17.93
N ARG A 260 -2.35 4.34 -17.75
CA ARG A 260 -2.43 3.20 -18.70
C ARG A 260 -3.66 2.34 -18.50
N LEU A 261 -4.25 2.30 -17.30
CA LEU A 261 -5.44 1.50 -17.04
C LEU A 261 -6.76 2.28 -17.22
N LYS A 262 -6.72 3.60 -17.43
CA LYS A 262 -7.93 4.39 -17.76
C LYS A 262 -8.73 3.77 -18.93
N PRO A 263 -8.13 3.34 -20.07
CA PRO A 263 -8.88 2.68 -21.14
C PRO A 263 -9.63 1.41 -20.71
N LEU A 264 -9.08 0.63 -19.77
CA LEU A 264 -9.75 -0.54 -19.20
C LEU A 264 -10.92 -0.12 -18.31
N MET A 265 -10.73 0.92 -17.50
CA MET A 265 -11.77 1.43 -16.61
C MET A 265 -12.96 2.01 -17.38
N VAL A 266 -12.76 2.61 -18.56
CA VAL A 266 -13.87 3.18 -19.34
C VAL A 266 -14.62 2.17 -20.22
N ARG A 267 -14.17 0.91 -20.32
CA ARG A 267 -14.87 -0.14 -21.11
C ARG A 267 -16.31 -0.37 -20.63
N HIS A 268 -16.53 -0.26 -19.32
CA HIS A 268 -17.85 -0.32 -18.70
C HIS A 268 -18.13 0.98 -17.97
N ARG A 269 -19.10 1.75 -18.45
CA ARG A 269 -19.44 3.06 -17.87
C ARG A 269 -20.49 2.89 -16.78
N THR A 270 -20.06 2.73 -15.55
CA THR A 270 -20.93 2.57 -14.36
C THR A 270 -21.00 3.81 -13.47
N PHE A 271 -20.16 4.82 -13.72
CA PHE A 271 -20.15 6.11 -12.99
C PHE A 271 -20.08 6.00 -11.47
N ASP A 272 -19.32 5.02 -11.00
CA ASP A 272 -19.13 4.68 -9.58
C ASP A 272 -17.75 4.02 -9.37
N LYS A 273 -16.79 4.32 -10.25
CA LYS A 273 -15.43 3.77 -10.25
C LYS A 273 -14.52 4.63 -9.43
N HIS A 274 -13.48 4.06 -8.84
CA HIS A 274 -12.62 4.80 -7.93
C HIS A 274 -11.13 4.53 -8.16
N ILE A 275 -10.35 5.58 -8.02
CA ILE A 275 -8.89 5.48 -7.88
C ILE A 275 -8.53 6.07 -6.51
N VAL A 276 -7.93 5.25 -5.66
CA VAL A 276 -7.45 5.64 -4.35
C VAL A 276 -5.93 5.66 -4.37
N ASN A 277 -5.38 6.87 -4.29
CA ASN A 277 -3.95 7.10 -4.15
C ASN A 277 -3.61 7.19 -2.65
N VAL A 278 -2.97 6.16 -2.10
CA VAL A 278 -2.66 6.13 -0.66
C VAL A 278 -1.51 7.09 -0.37
N SER A 279 -1.86 8.21 0.23
CA SER A 279 -0.96 9.30 0.56
C SER A 279 -0.79 9.44 2.07
N ALA A 280 -0.20 10.55 2.51
CA ALA A 280 -0.01 10.85 3.91
C ALA A 280 0.09 12.37 4.13
N MET A 281 -0.03 12.81 5.38
CA MET A 281 0.14 14.22 5.78
C MET A 281 1.52 14.80 5.42
N GLU A 282 2.50 13.95 5.14
CA GLU A 282 3.85 14.29 4.66
C GLU A 282 3.80 15.01 3.31
N GLY A 283 2.81 14.69 2.48
CA GLY A 283 2.55 15.36 1.20
C GLY A 283 1.85 16.71 1.30
N GLN A 284 1.43 17.12 2.50
CA GLN A 284 0.73 18.39 2.72
C GLN A 284 1.71 19.58 2.70
N PHE A 285 1.35 20.65 1.99
CA PHE A 285 2.21 21.85 1.86
C PHE A 285 2.13 22.74 3.11
N TYR A 286 0.93 23.18 3.48
CA TYR A 286 0.73 24.18 4.54
C TYR A 286 0.41 23.55 5.90
N ARG A 287 1.16 22.50 6.26
CA ARG A 287 1.02 21.83 7.56
C ARG A 287 1.67 22.67 8.66
N ARG A 288 0.92 22.99 9.72
CA ARG A 288 1.39 23.80 10.87
C ARG A 288 2.70 23.29 11.49
N TYR A 289 2.88 21.97 11.55
CA TYR A 289 4.08 21.33 12.07
C TYR A 289 4.63 20.39 11.01
N LYS A 290 5.74 20.78 10.37
CA LYS A 290 6.49 19.98 9.40
C LYS A 290 7.93 19.87 9.87
N THR A 291 8.50 18.67 9.76
CA THR A 291 9.91 18.44 10.10
C THR A 291 10.82 18.79 8.93
N ASP A 292 12.10 19.02 9.19
CA ASP A 292 13.17 19.18 8.20
C ASP A 292 13.75 17.84 7.70
N ARG A 293 13.17 16.71 8.13
CA ARG A 293 13.59 15.35 7.80
C ARG A 293 12.72 14.69 6.71
N HIS A 294 13.21 13.56 6.19
CA HIS A 294 12.60 12.72 5.14
C HIS A 294 12.04 13.49 3.92
N PRO A 295 12.80 14.46 3.35
CA PRO A 295 12.28 15.31 2.29
C PRO A 295 11.88 14.52 1.02
N HIS A 296 12.56 13.42 0.71
CA HIS A 296 12.26 12.55 -0.42
C HIS A 296 10.84 11.93 -0.33
N THR A 297 10.43 11.48 0.86
CA THR A 297 9.08 10.98 1.12
C THR A 297 8.05 12.10 1.04
N ASN A 298 8.33 13.26 1.65
CA ASN A 298 7.48 14.45 1.55
C ASN A 298 7.23 14.85 0.09
N MET A 299 8.29 14.92 -0.72
CA MET A 299 8.22 15.25 -2.15
C MET A 299 7.39 14.24 -2.93
N ALA A 300 7.60 12.93 -2.71
CA ALA A 300 6.88 11.90 -3.44
C ALA A 300 5.38 11.87 -3.09
N LYS A 301 5.02 12.07 -1.82
CA LYS A 301 3.61 12.19 -1.39
C LYS A 301 2.96 13.47 -1.90
N ALA A 302 3.69 14.58 -1.94
CA ALA A 302 3.23 15.82 -2.56
C ALA A 302 2.98 15.66 -4.08
N ALA A 303 3.87 14.95 -4.79
CA ALA A 303 3.69 14.65 -6.21
C ALA A 303 2.45 13.78 -6.46
N LEU A 304 2.23 12.76 -5.62
CA LEU A 304 1.04 11.91 -5.67
C LEU A 304 -0.25 12.72 -5.40
N ASN A 305 -0.23 13.60 -4.41
CA ASN A 305 -1.32 14.52 -4.11
C ASN A 305 -1.62 15.47 -5.27
N MET A 306 -0.58 16.05 -5.86
CA MET A 306 -0.74 16.93 -7.02
C MET A 306 -1.32 16.17 -8.22
N MET A 307 -0.87 14.95 -8.50
CA MET A 307 -1.46 14.12 -9.56
C MET A 307 -2.97 13.92 -9.34
N THR A 308 -3.38 13.55 -8.12
CA THR A 308 -4.81 13.45 -7.79
C THR A 308 -5.54 14.76 -8.08
N ARG A 309 -5.04 15.87 -7.54
CA ARG A 309 -5.68 17.19 -7.66
C ARG A 309 -5.82 17.63 -9.13
N THR A 310 -4.79 17.38 -9.94
CA THR A 310 -4.76 17.76 -11.35
C THR A 310 -5.64 16.86 -12.22
N SER A 311 -5.57 15.54 -12.04
CA SER A 311 -6.19 14.58 -12.96
C SER A 311 -7.63 14.22 -12.60
N ALA A 312 -8.06 14.37 -11.34
CA ALA A 312 -9.38 13.95 -10.92
C ALA A 312 -10.56 14.59 -11.71
N PRO A 313 -10.55 15.90 -12.05
CA PRO A 313 -11.64 16.49 -12.84
C PRO A 313 -11.79 15.89 -14.25
N ASP A 314 -10.69 15.41 -14.85
CA ASP A 314 -10.73 14.71 -16.14
C ASP A 314 -11.37 13.32 -15.97
N TYR A 315 -10.90 12.54 -15.01
CA TYR A 315 -11.37 11.17 -14.76
C TYR A 315 -12.84 11.14 -14.32
N ALA A 316 -13.30 12.15 -13.58
CA ALA A 316 -14.68 12.26 -13.14
C ALA A 316 -15.67 12.35 -14.32
N LYS A 317 -15.28 12.92 -15.47
CA LYS A 317 -16.12 12.97 -16.69
C LYS A 317 -16.43 11.57 -17.25
N ASP A 318 -15.53 10.63 -17.00
CA ASP A 318 -15.67 9.23 -17.38
C ASP A 318 -16.27 8.36 -16.26
N GLY A 319 -16.69 8.98 -15.14
CA GLY A 319 -17.27 8.27 -14.01
C GLY A 319 -16.24 7.58 -13.10
N ILE A 320 -15.00 8.09 -13.09
CA ILE A 320 -13.89 7.58 -12.27
C ILE A 320 -13.49 8.65 -11.24
N PHE A 321 -13.76 8.36 -9.98
CA PHE A 321 -13.56 9.27 -8.85
C PHE A 321 -12.21 9.02 -8.18
N MET A 322 -11.24 9.88 -8.50
CA MET A 322 -9.86 9.79 -8.00
C MET A 322 -9.66 10.66 -6.76
N ASN A 323 -9.14 10.08 -5.67
CA ASN A 323 -8.79 10.80 -4.43
C ASN A 323 -7.46 10.35 -3.84
N SER A 324 -6.83 11.22 -3.07
CA SER A 324 -5.71 10.89 -2.18
C SER A 324 -6.25 10.59 -0.80
N VAL A 325 -5.72 9.58 -0.11
CA VAL A 325 -6.20 9.18 1.21
C VAL A 325 -5.04 8.99 2.18
N ASP A 326 -5.10 9.69 3.32
CA ASP A 326 -4.24 9.48 4.49
C ASP A 326 -4.73 8.25 5.27
N THR A 327 -3.84 7.31 5.53
CA THR A 327 -4.15 6.10 6.34
C THR A 327 -4.27 6.41 7.82
N GLY A 328 -3.92 7.63 8.23
CA GLY A 328 -3.72 7.99 9.62
C GLY A 328 -2.42 7.39 10.18
N TRP A 329 -2.23 7.58 11.48
CA TRP A 329 -0.97 7.18 12.12
C TRP A 329 -1.04 5.73 12.58
N VAL A 330 -0.64 4.84 11.67
CA VAL A 330 -0.65 3.38 11.87
C VAL A 330 0.69 2.83 12.33
N THR A 331 1.81 3.39 11.85
CA THR A 331 3.18 2.95 12.20
C THR A 331 4.04 4.12 12.67
N ASP A 332 4.98 3.85 13.57
CA ASP A 332 6.09 4.76 13.88
C ASP A 332 7.29 4.31 13.03
N GLU A 333 7.71 5.16 12.08
CA GLU A 333 8.85 4.87 11.20
C GLU A 333 10.20 5.15 11.86
N ASP A 334 10.20 5.64 13.10
CA ASP A 334 11.42 5.79 13.88
C ASP A 334 12.14 4.47 14.15
N PRO A 335 13.47 4.50 14.28
CA PRO A 335 14.25 3.39 14.84
C PRO A 335 13.62 2.77 16.08
N ALA A 336 13.68 1.43 16.18
CA ALA A 336 12.99 0.67 17.23
C ALA A 336 13.32 1.14 18.65
N ALA A 337 14.58 1.48 18.93
CA ALA A 337 15.01 1.99 20.22
C ALA A 337 14.35 3.34 20.59
N LEU A 338 14.15 4.23 19.61
CA LEU A 338 13.48 5.51 19.82
C LEU A 338 11.98 5.34 20.01
N ALA A 339 11.35 4.47 19.23
CA ALA A 339 9.94 4.12 19.40
C ALA A 339 9.69 3.52 20.80
N ALA A 340 10.54 2.60 21.25
CA ALA A 340 10.48 2.03 22.60
C ALA A 340 10.62 3.09 23.69
N ARG A 341 11.57 4.03 23.52
CA ARG A 341 11.76 5.13 24.46
C ARG A 341 10.52 6.05 24.54
N LYS A 342 9.89 6.39 23.41
CA LYS A 342 8.64 7.18 23.42
C LYS A 342 7.50 6.46 24.14
N LEU A 343 7.41 5.15 23.99
CA LEU A 343 6.42 4.35 24.71
C LEU A 343 6.69 4.38 26.21
N GLU A 344 7.94 4.22 26.64
CA GLU A 344 8.33 4.25 28.06
C GLU A 344 8.14 5.64 28.69
N GLU A 345 8.64 6.68 28.04
CA GLU A 345 8.66 8.05 28.59
C GLU A 345 7.33 8.78 28.44
N HIS A 346 6.56 8.48 27.40
CA HIS A 346 5.35 9.24 27.05
C HIS A 346 4.09 8.39 26.94
N GLY A 347 4.18 7.07 27.12
CA GLY A 347 3.06 6.16 26.86
C GLY A 347 2.58 6.23 25.41
N PHE A 348 3.44 6.65 24.49
CA PHE A 348 3.05 6.93 23.11
C PHE A 348 3.10 5.65 22.26
N HIS A 349 2.00 5.38 21.56
CA HIS A 349 1.92 4.43 20.46
C HIS A 349 1.08 5.03 19.31
N PRO A 350 1.22 4.52 18.07
CA PRO A 350 0.32 4.87 16.99
C PRO A 350 -1.15 4.64 17.40
N PRO A 351 -2.05 5.62 17.19
CA PRO A 351 -3.45 5.56 17.63
C PRO A 351 -4.33 4.64 16.79
N LEU A 352 -3.83 4.15 15.66
CA LEU A 352 -4.55 3.33 14.69
C LEU A 352 -3.75 2.06 14.37
N ASP A 353 -4.44 1.03 13.91
CA ASP A 353 -3.83 -0.20 13.41
C ASP A 353 -3.98 -0.37 11.87
N ILE A 354 -3.50 -1.49 11.34
CA ILE A 354 -3.55 -1.77 9.90
C ILE A 354 -4.98 -1.94 9.37
N VAL A 355 -5.93 -2.33 10.21
CA VAL A 355 -7.35 -2.47 9.85
C VAL A 355 -7.98 -1.09 9.73
N ASP A 356 -7.63 -0.16 10.63
CA ASP A 356 -8.02 1.24 10.54
C ASP A 356 -7.48 1.93 9.28
N GLY A 357 -6.23 1.61 8.91
CA GLY A 357 -5.61 2.09 7.67
C GLY A 357 -6.32 1.55 6.42
N ALA A 358 -6.65 0.25 6.42
CA ALA A 358 -7.38 -0.39 5.31
C ALA A 358 -8.80 0.18 5.16
N ALA A 359 -9.52 0.36 6.27
CA ALA A 359 -10.85 0.96 6.28
C ALA A 359 -10.85 2.35 5.63
N ARG A 360 -9.86 3.20 5.94
CA ARG A 360 -9.72 4.54 5.36
C ARG A 360 -9.53 4.51 3.84
N ILE A 361 -8.66 3.63 3.34
CA ILE A 361 -8.37 3.59 1.90
C ILE A 361 -9.45 2.86 1.09
N CYS A 362 -10.24 2.00 1.72
CA CYS A 362 -11.42 1.39 1.09
C CYS A 362 -12.67 2.28 1.19
N ASP A 363 -12.74 3.20 2.15
CA ASP A 363 -13.91 4.03 2.40
C ASP A 363 -14.43 4.81 1.17
N PRO A 364 -13.59 5.44 0.31
CA PRO A 364 -14.12 6.15 -0.85
C PRO A 364 -14.95 5.25 -1.77
N ILE A 365 -14.60 3.96 -1.87
CA ILE A 365 -15.33 2.95 -2.65
C ILE A 365 -16.63 2.58 -1.91
N PHE A 366 -16.52 2.14 -0.66
CA PHE A 366 -17.69 1.65 0.08
C PHE A 366 -18.70 2.76 0.37
N SER A 367 -18.26 3.91 0.89
CA SER A 367 -19.14 5.05 1.14
C SER A 367 -19.72 5.61 -0.15
N GLY A 368 -18.95 5.65 -1.24
CA GLY A 368 -19.47 6.04 -2.56
C GLY A 368 -20.65 5.17 -2.98
N LEU A 369 -20.50 3.85 -2.91
CA LEU A 369 -21.55 2.90 -3.29
C LEU A 369 -22.75 2.88 -2.34
N LEU A 370 -22.52 3.03 -1.03
CA LEU A 370 -23.60 3.02 -0.03
C LEU A 370 -24.45 4.30 -0.06
N THR A 371 -23.84 5.43 -0.39
CA THR A 371 -24.51 6.74 -0.34
C THR A 371 -24.92 7.28 -1.70
N GLY A 372 -24.35 6.75 -2.79
CA GLY A 372 -24.42 7.32 -4.14
C GLY A 372 -23.64 8.63 -4.30
N GLN A 373 -22.90 9.07 -3.28
CA GLN A 373 -22.10 10.29 -3.32
C GLN A 373 -20.62 9.96 -3.51
N HIS A 374 -20.09 10.30 -4.69
CA HIS A 374 -18.72 9.99 -5.05
C HIS A 374 -17.86 11.26 -5.07
N MET A 375 -17.04 11.45 -4.03
CA MET A 375 -16.06 12.54 -3.98
C MET A 375 -14.95 12.31 -5.00
N HIS A 376 -14.44 13.38 -5.62
CA HIS A 376 -13.22 13.33 -6.43
C HIS A 376 -12.36 14.58 -6.20
N GLY A 377 -11.06 14.45 -6.47
CA GLY A 377 -10.11 15.55 -6.36
C GLY A 377 -9.95 16.06 -4.93
N GLN A 378 -10.10 15.17 -3.94
CA GLN A 378 -9.91 15.48 -2.53
C GLN A 378 -8.65 14.79 -1.98
N PHE A 379 -8.06 15.40 -0.95
CA PHE A 379 -7.20 14.71 0.00
C PHE A 379 -8.06 14.39 1.23
N LEU A 380 -8.23 13.10 1.51
CA LEU A 380 -9.09 12.62 2.59
C LEU A 380 -8.23 12.26 3.81
N LYS A 381 -8.58 12.84 4.95
CA LYS A 381 -8.02 12.49 6.25
C LYS A 381 -9.15 12.23 7.23
N ASP A 382 -9.06 11.09 7.92
CA ASP A 382 -10.09 10.67 8.89
C ASP A 382 -11.49 10.70 8.28
N TYR A 383 -11.61 10.14 7.06
CA TYR A 383 -12.83 10.01 6.27
C TYR A 383 -13.45 11.32 5.73
N MET A 384 -12.76 12.45 5.89
CA MET A 384 -13.24 13.77 5.47
C MET A 384 -12.21 14.50 4.59
N PRO A 385 -12.65 15.39 3.69
CA PRO A 385 -11.74 16.28 2.97
C PRO A 385 -10.87 17.13 3.91
N THR A 386 -9.61 17.30 3.56
CA THR A 386 -8.64 18.16 4.25
C THR A 386 -7.82 18.97 3.26
N ASP A 387 -7.05 19.93 3.76
CA ASP A 387 -6.22 20.82 2.96
C ASP A 387 -5.08 20.06 2.27
N TRP A 388 -4.70 20.52 1.08
CA TRP A 388 -3.67 19.89 0.23
C TRP A 388 -2.23 20.00 0.71
#